data_AF-A0A946VKW6-F1
#
_entry.id   AF-A0A946VKW6-F1
#
_cell.length_a   1.000
_cell.length_b   1.000
_cell.length_c   1.000
_cell.angle_alpha   90.00
_cell.angle_beta   90.00
_cell.angle_gamma   90.00
#
_symmetry.space_group_name_H-M   'P 1'
#
loop_
_entity.id
_entity.type
_entity.pdbx_description
1 polymer ?
#
loop_
_entity_poly.entity_id
_entity_poly.type
_entity_poly.pdbx_seq_one_letter_code
_entity_poly.pdbx_strand_id
1 'polypeptide(L)'
;MKHFDSRPSFNGCTSADVVRWYYDRAWNTMNGAKRAIVARTVDLYIGEINEENRTVRFNIPENPDDADQFLSCNKKNIKIIDDFIADNSVRNKHFRDSLEIFVARAIDEIFETDCCEILKQLLFPEKIEPHTQEELDILLVETNTSYTDAVNECVKIFRNGLTDDTKEELEILESKLLKARENLDKNVGAIENELQRRKQQKQQ
;
A
#
# COMPACT_ATOMS: atom_id res chain seq x y z
N MET A 1 -19.57 15.84 -4.33
CA MET A 1 -18.29 15.42 -4.93
C MET A 1 -17.18 16.48 -4.98
N LYS A 2 -17.33 17.71 -4.42
CA LYS A 2 -16.27 18.74 -4.46
C LYS A 2 -15.13 18.57 -3.42
N HIS A 3 -15.12 17.51 -2.62
CA HIS A 3 -14.28 17.43 -1.40
C HIS A 3 -12.86 16.88 -1.65
N PHE A 4 -12.66 16.13 -2.73
CA PHE A 4 -11.38 15.50 -3.08
C PHE A 4 -10.69 16.16 -4.29
N ASP A 5 -11.31 17.16 -4.92
CA ASP A 5 -10.78 17.88 -6.10
C ASP A 5 -9.45 18.62 -5.83
N SER A 6 -9.13 18.92 -4.56
CA SER A 6 -7.91 19.61 -4.16
C SER A 6 -6.82 18.66 -3.63
N ARG A 7 -6.67 17.48 -4.22
CA ARG A 7 -5.67 16.49 -3.81
C ARG A 7 -4.24 16.96 -4.11
N PRO A 8 -3.25 16.67 -3.25
CA PRO A 8 -1.85 17.01 -3.50
C PRO A 8 -1.28 16.13 -4.63
N SER A 9 -0.12 16.51 -5.16
CA SER A 9 0.69 15.58 -5.94
C SER A 9 1.20 14.47 -5.01
N PHE A 10 0.98 13.20 -5.40
CA PHE A 10 1.45 12.03 -4.65
C PHE A 10 2.83 11.54 -5.12
N ASN A 11 3.59 12.37 -5.82
CA ASN A 11 4.94 12.03 -6.27
C ASN A 11 5.86 11.73 -5.07
N GLY A 12 6.43 10.53 -5.04
CA GLY A 12 7.32 10.08 -3.96
C GLY A 12 6.62 9.63 -2.68
N CYS A 13 5.28 9.63 -2.65
CA CYS A 13 4.49 9.06 -1.56
C CYS A 13 4.42 7.53 -1.66
N THR A 14 4.32 6.84 -0.52
CA THR A 14 4.00 5.40 -0.53
C THR A 14 2.51 5.18 -0.79
N SER A 15 2.11 3.98 -1.21
CA SER A 15 0.70 3.62 -1.39
C SER A 15 -0.15 3.94 -0.15
N ALA A 16 0.41 3.76 1.04
CA ALA A 16 -0.34 4.04 2.25
C ALA A 16 -0.40 5.51 2.62
N ASP A 17 0.58 6.33 2.23
CA ASP A 17 0.46 7.79 2.39
C ASP A 17 -0.70 8.32 1.55
N VAL A 18 -0.89 7.75 0.34
CA VAL A 18 -2.04 8.06 -0.51
C VAL A 18 -3.34 7.64 0.17
N VAL A 19 -3.46 6.38 0.59
CA VAL A 19 -4.67 5.88 1.27
C VAL A 19 -4.97 6.64 2.55
N ARG A 20 -3.94 6.96 3.35
CA ARG A 20 -4.05 7.77 4.56
C ARG A 20 -4.64 9.13 4.27
N TRP A 21 -4.15 9.82 3.24
CA TRP A 21 -4.66 11.14 2.88
C TRP A 21 -6.17 11.10 2.57
N TYR A 22 -6.60 10.09 1.81
CA TYR A 22 -8.01 9.90 1.48
C TYR A 22 -8.84 9.51 2.70
N TYR A 23 -8.34 8.61 3.54
CA TYR A 23 -8.99 8.14 4.75
C TYR A 23 -9.19 9.28 5.77
N ASP A 24 -8.14 10.05 6.05
CA ASP A 24 -8.18 11.19 6.97
C ASP A 24 -9.12 12.30 6.47
N ARG A 25 -9.21 12.47 5.14
CA ARG A 25 -10.08 13.49 4.56
C ARG A 25 -11.55 13.06 4.52
N ALA A 26 -11.83 11.80 4.21
CA ALA A 26 -13.16 11.22 4.34
C ALA A 26 -13.68 11.30 5.79
N TRP A 27 -12.79 11.10 6.76
CA TRP A 27 -13.08 11.26 8.18
C TRP A 27 -13.53 12.67 8.56
N ASN A 28 -12.84 13.69 8.06
CA ASN A 28 -13.07 15.07 8.44
C ASN A 28 -14.24 15.74 7.70
N THR A 29 -14.82 15.08 6.69
CA THR A 29 -15.84 15.69 5.82
C THR A 29 -17.26 15.19 6.06
N MET A 30 -17.46 13.96 6.56
CA MET A 30 -18.80 13.39 6.74
C MET A 30 -18.98 12.58 8.03
N ASN A 31 -20.03 12.90 8.79
CA ASN A 31 -20.43 12.13 9.97
C ASN A 31 -20.77 10.68 9.57
N GLY A 32 -20.07 9.72 10.18
CA GLY A 32 -20.30 8.29 9.95
C GLY A 32 -19.49 7.67 8.80
N ALA A 33 -18.78 8.48 7.99
CA ALA A 33 -17.95 8.01 6.88
C ALA A 33 -16.97 6.91 7.28
N LYS A 34 -16.26 7.09 8.40
CA LYS A 34 -15.30 6.10 8.89
C LYS A 34 -15.93 4.77 9.25
N ARG A 35 -17.14 4.78 9.84
CA ARG A 35 -17.86 3.53 10.14
C ARG A 35 -18.26 2.79 8.85
N ALA A 36 -18.63 3.53 7.81
CA ALA A 36 -18.95 2.94 6.50
C ALA A 36 -17.70 2.38 5.80
N ILE A 37 -16.60 3.15 5.78
CA ILE A 37 -15.31 2.70 5.21
C ILE A 37 -14.83 1.44 5.93
N VAL A 38 -14.84 1.43 7.26
CA VAL A 38 -14.36 0.29 8.06
C VAL A 38 -15.24 -0.93 7.81
N ALA A 39 -16.57 -0.79 7.86
CA ALA A 39 -17.48 -1.89 7.55
C ALA A 39 -17.18 -2.48 6.16
N ARG A 40 -17.07 -1.61 5.15
CA ARG A 40 -16.83 -2.06 3.79
C ARG A 40 -15.45 -2.69 3.60
N THR A 41 -14.43 -2.15 4.25
CA THR A 41 -13.08 -2.73 4.25
C THR A 41 -13.10 -4.15 4.82
N VAL A 42 -13.80 -4.34 5.94
CA VAL A 42 -13.96 -5.66 6.57
C VAL A 42 -14.67 -6.61 5.61
N ASP A 43 -15.79 -6.18 5.01
CA ASP A 43 -16.56 -7.01 4.06
C ASP A 43 -15.73 -7.45 2.85
N LEU A 44 -14.97 -6.53 2.25
CA LEU A 44 -14.09 -6.84 1.12
C LEU A 44 -12.98 -7.82 1.54
N TYR A 45 -12.35 -7.58 2.68
CA TYR A 45 -11.26 -8.43 3.17
C TYR A 45 -11.74 -9.86 3.47
N ILE A 46 -12.85 -10.01 4.19
CA ILE A 46 -13.38 -11.34 4.52
C ILE A 46 -13.94 -12.05 3.29
N GLY A 47 -14.49 -11.31 2.32
CA GLY A 47 -15.04 -11.87 1.10
C GLY A 47 -13.97 -12.38 0.12
N GLU A 48 -12.78 -11.79 0.13
CA GLU A 48 -11.73 -12.07 -0.86
C GLU A 48 -10.56 -12.89 -0.30
N ILE A 49 -10.26 -12.76 0.99
CA ILE A 49 -9.19 -13.54 1.63
C ILE A 49 -9.78 -14.74 2.36
N ASN A 50 -9.37 -15.93 1.93
CA ASN A 50 -9.71 -17.19 2.60
C ASN A 50 -9.29 -17.15 4.07
N GLU A 51 -10.15 -17.67 4.95
CA GLU A 51 -9.98 -17.58 6.40
C GLU A 51 -8.61 -18.06 6.91
N GLU A 52 -8.09 -19.15 6.33
CA GLU A 52 -6.80 -19.74 6.68
C GLU A 52 -5.60 -18.83 6.35
N ASN A 53 -5.79 -17.93 5.39
CA ASN A 53 -4.76 -17.00 4.92
C ASN A 53 -4.89 -15.60 5.55
N ARG A 54 -5.93 -15.35 6.36
CA ARG A 54 -6.15 -14.03 6.96
C ARG A 54 -5.11 -13.75 8.03
N THR A 55 -4.31 -12.72 7.81
CA THR A 55 -3.38 -12.19 8.83
C THR A 55 -4.03 -11.15 9.73
N VAL A 56 -5.10 -10.51 9.26
CA VAL A 56 -5.85 -9.49 10.01
C VAL A 56 -7.03 -10.12 10.73
N ARG A 57 -7.07 -9.95 12.06
CA ARG A 57 -8.16 -10.45 12.91
C ARG A 57 -9.20 -9.36 13.16
N PHE A 58 -10.11 -9.19 12.21
CA PHE A 58 -11.27 -8.32 12.41
C PHE A 58 -12.28 -8.92 13.39
N ASN A 59 -12.96 -8.03 14.11
CA ASN A 59 -14.11 -8.37 14.92
C ASN A 59 -15.32 -8.51 13.98
N ILE A 60 -15.92 -9.69 13.94
CA ILE A 60 -17.10 -9.99 13.13
C ILE A 60 -18.25 -10.27 14.11
N PRO A 61 -19.46 -9.73 13.89
CA PRO A 61 -20.60 -10.07 14.74
C PRO A 61 -20.94 -11.56 14.59
N GLU A 62 -21.25 -12.21 15.71
CA GLU A 62 -21.73 -13.60 15.71
C GLU A 62 -23.11 -13.70 15.04
N ASN A 63 -23.94 -12.68 15.24
CA ASN A 63 -25.21 -12.51 14.55
C ASN A 63 -25.13 -11.31 13.58
N PRO A 64 -25.12 -11.53 12.25
CA PRO A 64 -25.07 -10.45 11.26
C PRO A 64 -26.25 -9.46 11.34
N ASP A 65 -27.39 -9.91 11.86
CA ASP A 65 -28.61 -9.09 11.99
C ASP A 65 -28.66 -8.29 13.31
N ASP A 66 -27.69 -8.51 14.22
CA ASP A 66 -27.59 -7.74 15.46
C ASP A 66 -26.86 -6.41 15.20
N ALA A 67 -27.65 -5.35 15.06
CA ALA A 67 -27.15 -4.00 14.79
C ALA A 67 -26.23 -3.46 15.90
N ASP A 68 -26.47 -3.82 17.16
CA ASP A 68 -25.65 -3.37 18.29
C ASP A 68 -24.31 -4.10 18.32
N GLN A 69 -24.32 -5.41 18.06
CA GLN A 69 -23.10 -6.21 17.92
C GLN A 69 -22.28 -5.76 16.71
N PHE A 70 -22.92 -5.50 15.57
CA PHE A 70 -22.29 -4.94 14.39
C PHE A 70 -21.61 -3.60 14.71
N LEU A 71 -22.31 -2.69 15.38
CA LEU A 71 -21.78 -1.38 15.73
C LEU A 71 -20.59 -1.48 16.70
N SER A 72 -20.67 -2.39 17.67
CA SER A 72 -19.60 -2.67 18.63
C SER A 72 -18.35 -3.23 17.94
N CYS A 73 -18.52 -4.21 17.05
CA CYS A 73 -17.42 -4.79 16.26
C CYS A 73 -16.77 -3.73 15.38
N ASN A 74 -17.59 -2.95 14.67
CA ASN A 74 -17.11 -1.89 13.78
C ASN A 74 -16.32 -0.81 14.55
N LYS A 75 -16.76 -0.45 15.76
CA LYS A 75 -16.02 0.47 16.65
C LYS A 75 -14.64 -0.07 17.06
N LYS A 76 -14.50 -1.39 17.26
CA LYS A 76 -13.20 -2.01 17.53
C LYS A 76 -12.32 -2.06 16.28
N ASN A 77 -12.92 -2.38 15.12
CA ASN A 77 -12.22 -2.46 13.84
C ASN A 77 -11.69 -1.09 13.36
N ILE A 78 -12.34 0.01 13.75
CA ILE A 78 -11.79 1.37 13.56
C ILE A 78 -10.36 1.46 14.07
N LYS A 79 -10.09 0.95 15.27
CA LYS A 79 -8.75 1.02 15.85
C LYS A 79 -7.75 0.19 15.04
N ILE A 80 -8.16 -0.98 14.55
CA ILE A 80 -7.31 -1.85 13.71
C ILE A 80 -6.88 -1.11 12.43
N ILE A 81 -7.83 -0.46 11.75
CA ILE A 81 -7.54 0.30 10.53
C ILE A 81 -6.73 1.56 10.83
N ASP A 82 -7.04 2.27 11.93
CA ASP A 82 -6.26 3.44 12.35
C ASP A 82 -4.81 3.08 12.66
N ASP A 83 -4.59 2.01 13.43
CA ASP A 83 -3.25 1.51 13.78
C ASP A 83 -2.49 1.09 12.51
N PHE A 84 -3.18 0.47 11.55
CA PHE A 84 -2.61 0.09 10.25
C PHE A 84 -2.19 1.29 9.38
N ILE A 85 -2.98 2.36 9.39
CA ILE A 85 -2.71 3.58 8.62
C ILE A 85 -1.66 4.46 9.30
N ALA A 86 -1.63 4.49 10.64
CA ALA A 86 -0.75 5.37 11.41
C ALA A 86 0.71 4.91 11.45
N ASP A 87 0.97 3.60 11.43
CA ASP A 87 2.29 3.03 11.72
C ASP A 87 2.76 2.01 10.65
N ASN A 88 3.75 2.41 9.85
CA ASN A 88 4.37 1.53 8.85
C ASN A 88 5.05 0.30 9.50
N SER A 89 5.50 0.39 10.75
CA SER A 89 6.16 -0.71 11.47
C SER A 89 5.18 -1.81 11.94
N VAL A 90 3.89 -1.44 12.14
CA VAL A 90 2.83 -2.39 12.49
C VAL A 90 2.43 -3.25 11.30
N ARG A 91 2.55 -2.72 10.07
CA ARG A 91 2.27 -3.46 8.83
C ARG A 91 3.10 -4.74 8.73
N ASN A 92 4.38 -4.69 9.09
CA ASN A 92 5.28 -5.83 8.95
C ASN A 92 5.12 -6.92 10.03
N LYS A 93 4.58 -6.60 11.21
CA LYS A 93 4.46 -7.57 12.30
C LYS A 93 3.12 -8.32 12.31
N HIS A 94 2.04 -7.67 11.89
CA HIS A 94 0.68 -8.19 12.07
C HIS A 94 -0.20 -8.18 10.81
N PHE A 95 0.20 -7.47 9.74
CA PHE A 95 -0.63 -7.27 8.55
C PHE A 95 0.16 -7.61 7.28
N ARG A 96 0.40 -8.90 7.03
CA ARG A 96 1.04 -9.33 5.77
C ARG A 96 0.15 -9.04 4.56
N ASP A 97 -1.16 -8.99 4.78
CA ASP A 97 -2.13 -8.60 3.78
C ASP A 97 -2.09 -7.08 3.64
N SER A 98 -1.86 -6.57 2.41
CA SER A 98 -1.88 -5.15 2.08
C SER A 98 -3.28 -4.56 2.25
N LEU A 99 -3.63 -4.24 3.51
CA LEU A 99 -4.95 -3.74 3.88
C LEU A 99 -5.26 -2.39 3.20
N GLU A 100 -4.25 -1.67 2.72
CA GLU A 100 -4.40 -0.45 1.92
C GLU A 100 -5.31 -0.67 0.72
N ILE A 101 -5.24 -1.83 0.07
CA ILE A 101 -6.03 -2.14 -1.13
C ILE A 101 -7.52 -2.17 -0.80
N PHE A 102 -7.87 -2.82 0.31
CA PHE A 102 -9.26 -2.94 0.74
C PHE A 102 -9.81 -1.61 1.24
N VAL A 103 -8.98 -0.82 1.95
CA VAL A 103 -9.37 0.52 2.40
C VAL A 103 -9.56 1.46 1.21
N ALA A 104 -8.65 1.46 0.23
CA ALA A 104 -8.74 2.28 -0.97
C ALA A 104 -10.02 1.97 -1.77
N ARG A 105 -10.33 0.69 -1.95
CA ARG A 105 -11.55 0.24 -2.64
C ARG A 105 -12.81 0.64 -1.87
N ALA A 106 -12.81 0.48 -0.55
CA ALA A 106 -13.92 0.93 0.28
C ALA A 106 -14.15 2.44 0.15
N ILE A 107 -13.08 3.24 0.11
CA ILE A 107 -13.18 4.69 -0.09
C ILE A 107 -13.76 5.01 -1.47
N ASP A 108 -13.24 4.40 -2.53
CA ASP A 108 -13.72 4.67 -3.89
C ASP A 108 -15.15 4.21 -4.13
N GLU A 109 -15.57 3.07 -3.58
CA GLU A 109 -16.96 2.62 -3.69
C GLU A 109 -17.95 3.58 -2.99
N ILE A 110 -17.52 4.24 -1.90
CA ILE A 110 -18.39 5.15 -1.13
C ILE A 110 -18.36 6.58 -1.70
N PHE A 111 -17.20 7.02 -2.20
CA PHE A 111 -16.93 8.43 -2.48
C PHE A 111 -16.49 8.73 -3.92
N GLU A 112 -16.21 7.71 -4.74
CA GLU A 112 -15.75 7.83 -6.14
C GLU A 112 -14.54 8.77 -6.27
N THR A 113 -13.42 8.44 -5.61
CA THR A 113 -12.31 9.39 -5.37
C THR A 113 -11.07 9.17 -6.24
N ASP A 114 -11.13 8.15 -7.10
CA ASP A 114 -10.03 7.62 -7.92
C ASP A 114 -8.80 7.19 -7.11
N CYS A 115 -8.96 6.87 -5.82
CA CYS A 115 -7.86 6.46 -4.96
C CYS A 115 -7.17 5.21 -5.52
N CYS A 116 -7.93 4.22 -5.95
CA CYS A 116 -7.44 2.99 -6.56
C CYS A 116 -6.71 3.26 -7.89
N GLU A 117 -7.18 4.21 -8.70
CA GLU A 117 -6.52 4.57 -9.95
C GLU A 117 -5.17 5.26 -9.68
N ILE A 118 -5.10 6.14 -8.67
CA ILE A 118 -3.82 6.72 -8.24
C ILE A 118 -2.87 5.65 -7.72
N LEU A 119 -3.37 4.72 -6.88
CA LEU A 119 -2.54 3.62 -6.38
C LEU A 119 -2.03 2.75 -7.52
N LYS A 120 -2.88 2.48 -8.51
CA LYS A 120 -2.52 1.75 -9.71
C LYS A 120 -1.47 2.51 -10.52
N GLN A 121 -1.57 3.82 -10.68
CA GLN A 121 -0.54 4.63 -11.33
C GLN A 121 0.75 4.70 -10.51
N LEU A 122 0.69 4.54 -9.19
CA LEU A 122 1.88 4.56 -8.33
C LEU A 122 2.61 3.21 -8.37
N LEU A 123 1.88 2.11 -8.41
CA LEU A 123 2.40 0.73 -8.49
C LEU A 123 2.76 0.31 -9.93
N PHE A 124 1.95 0.77 -10.89
CA PHE A 124 2.02 0.49 -12.32
C PHE A 124 1.82 1.78 -13.11
N PRO A 125 2.76 2.73 -13.00
CA PRO A 125 2.67 3.98 -13.74
C PRO A 125 2.50 3.73 -15.23
N GLU A 126 1.42 4.27 -15.81
CA GLU A 126 1.15 4.17 -17.24
C GLU A 126 2.33 4.70 -18.09
N LYS A 127 3.20 5.52 -17.51
CA LYS A 127 4.50 5.89 -18.04
C LYS A 127 5.60 5.87 -16.97
N ILE A 128 6.24 4.72 -16.86
CA ILE A 128 7.71 4.65 -16.75
C ILE A 128 8.15 3.74 -17.89
N GLU A 129 7.93 4.17 -19.13
CA GLU A 129 8.51 3.51 -20.29
C GLU A 129 9.82 4.22 -20.60
N PRO A 130 10.98 3.67 -20.23
CA PRO A 130 12.22 4.07 -20.87
C PRO A 130 12.12 3.67 -22.34
N HIS A 131 11.74 4.61 -23.19
CA HIS A 131 11.69 4.47 -24.64
C HIS A 131 13.07 4.64 -25.26
N THR A 132 13.98 5.27 -24.53
CA THR A 132 15.37 5.48 -24.94
C THR A 132 16.32 4.65 -24.08
N GLN A 133 17.51 4.39 -24.64
CA GLN A 133 18.59 3.76 -23.89
C GLN A 133 18.97 4.59 -22.66
N GLU A 134 18.92 5.91 -22.75
CA GLU A 134 19.26 6.83 -21.66
C GLU A 134 18.26 6.75 -20.49
N GLU A 135 16.97 6.62 -20.76
CA GLU A 135 15.95 6.43 -19.72
C GLU A 135 16.12 5.07 -19.02
N LEU A 136 16.51 4.03 -19.77
CA LEU A 136 16.82 2.72 -19.21
C LEU A 136 18.07 2.79 -18.34
N ASP A 137 19.10 3.49 -18.80
CA ASP A 137 20.35 3.68 -18.06
C ASP A 137 20.11 4.45 -16.75
N ILE A 138 19.23 5.47 -16.75
CA ILE A 138 18.82 6.18 -15.53
C ILE A 138 18.12 5.24 -14.56
N LEU A 139 17.13 4.47 -15.03
CA LEU A 139 16.39 3.52 -14.19
C LEU A 139 17.32 2.45 -13.59
N LEU A 140 18.29 1.96 -14.37
CA LEU A 140 19.29 1.01 -13.91
C LEU A 140 20.22 1.62 -12.86
N VAL A 141 20.67 2.87 -13.06
CA VAL A 141 21.50 3.59 -12.08
C VAL A 141 20.75 3.82 -10.77
N GLU A 142 19.48 4.23 -10.83
CA GLU A 142 18.63 4.44 -9.65
C GLU A 142 18.40 3.13 -8.89
N THR A 143 18.14 2.04 -9.62
CA THR A 143 17.99 0.70 -9.03
C THR A 143 19.28 0.26 -8.36
N ASN A 144 20.40 0.35 -9.07
CA ASN A 144 21.70 -0.09 -8.56
C ASN A 144 22.12 0.71 -7.33
N THR A 145 21.91 2.03 -7.36
CA THR A 145 22.21 2.91 -6.22
C THR A 145 21.35 2.53 -5.02
N SER A 146 20.02 2.47 -5.18
CA SER A 146 19.12 2.13 -4.08
C SER A 146 19.39 0.74 -3.50
N TYR A 147 19.69 -0.25 -4.35
CA TYR A 147 20.00 -1.61 -3.93
C TYR A 147 21.34 -1.68 -3.19
N THR A 148 22.37 -1.05 -3.73
CA THR A 148 23.71 -1.00 -3.12
C THR A 148 23.66 -0.33 -1.74
N ASP A 149 22.93 0.77 -1.62
CA ASP A 149 22.76 1.48 -0.36
C ASP A 149 22.03 0.63 0.68
N ALA A 150 20.96 -0.07 0.27
CA ALA A 150 20.22 -0.95 1.16
C ALA A 150 21.08 -2.14 1.63
N VAL A 151 21.81 -2.78 0.71
CA VAL A 151 22.70 -3.92 1.04
C VAL A 151 23.84 -3.49 1.96
N ASN A 152 24.45 -2.34 1.72
CA ASN A 152 25.51 -1.82 2.58
C ASN A 152 25.02 -1.57 4.01
N GLU A 153 23.82 -1.01 4.15
CA GLU A 153 23.22 -0.80 5.47
C GLU A 153 22.84 -2.14 6.14
N CYS A 154 22.33 -3.13 5.39
CA CYS A 154 22.11 -4.49 5.90
C CYS A 154 23.40 -5.09 6.45
N VAL A 155 24.50 -4.99 5.71
CA VAL A 155 25.80 -5.55 6.13
C VAL A 155 26.30 -4.88 7.41
N LYS A 156 26.10 -3.57 7.56
CA LYS A 156 26.47 -2.83 8.76
C LYS A 156 25.67 -3.30 9.99
N ILE A 157 24.35 -3.34 9.87
CA ILE A 157 23.44 -3.69 10.96
C ILE A 157 23.53 -5.19 11.32
N PHE A 158 23.50 -6.08 10.33
CA PHE A 158 23.53 -7.52 10.58
C PHE A 158 24.87 -8.00 11.17
N ARG A 159 25.98 -7.27 10.95
CA ARG A 159 27.26 -7.55 11.62
C ARG A 159 27.25 -7.24 13.11
N ASN A 160 26.41 -6.31 13.56
CA ASN A 160 26.25 -5.93 14.96
C ASN A 160 25.23 -6.80 15.70
N GLY A 161 24.60 -7.77 15.01
CA GLY A 161 23.76 -8.78 15.65
C GLY A 161 22.32 -8.34 15.94
N LEU A 162 21.80 -7.27 15.32
CA LEU A 162 20.42 -6.73 15.46
C LEU A 162 20.00 -6.31 16.88
N THR A 163 20.66 -6.81 17.92
CA THR A 163 20.37 -6.53 19.33
C THR A 163 20.98 -5.22 19.81
N ASP A 164 22.02 -4.76 19.12
CA ASP A 164 22.80 -3.58 19.50
C ASP A 164 22.41 -2.33 18.72
N ASP A 165 21.59 -2.47 17.67
CA ASP A 165 21.12 -1.37 16.83
C ASP A 165 19.80 -0.77 17.37
N THR A 166 19.62 0.54 17.20
CA THR A 166 18.43 1.25 17.67
C THR A 166 17.20 0.96 16.79
N LYS A 167 15.99 1.17 17.36
CA LYS A 167 14.74 1.06 16.58
C LYS A 167 14.75 1.94 15.34
N GLU A 168 15.26 3.16 15.46
CA GLU A 168 15.36 4.13 14.36
C GLU A 168 16.29 3.62 13.25
N GLU A 169 17.44 3.02 13.59
CA GLU A 169 18.35 2.43 12.60
C GLU A 169 17.72 1.26 11.84
N LEU A 170 16.93 0.43 12.52
CA LEU A 170 16.19 -0.67 11.90
C LEU A 170 15.05 -0.15 10.99
N GLU A 171 14.35 0.91 11.37
CA GLU A 171 13.31 1.55 10.56
C GLU A 171 13.91 2.21 9.30
N ILE A 172 15.08 2.85 9.43
CA ILE A 172 15.82 3.39 8.28
C ILE A 172 16.25 2.27 7.32
N LEU A 173 16.75 1.15 7.86
CA LEU A 173 17.13 0.00 7.05
C LEU A 173 15.92 -0.58 6.29
N GLU A 174 14.81 -0.77 6.99
CA GLU A 174 13.57 -1.27 6.43
C GLU A 174 13.07 -0.37 5.28
N SER A 175 13.07 0.95 5.49
CA SER A 175 12.71 1.93 4.46
C SER A 175 13.60 1.84 3.22
N LYS A 176 14.93 1.72 3.40
CA LYS A 176 15.89 1.54 2.29
C LYS A 176 15.63 0.24 1.52
N LEU A 177 15.34 -0.85 2.21
CA LEU A 177 15.05 -2.16 1.60
C LEU A 177 13.76 -2.12 0.78
N LEU A 178 12.71 -1.49 1.31
CA LEU A 178 11.45 -1.30 0.60
C LEU A 178 11.64 -0.47 -0.66
N LYS A 179 12.45 0.59 -0.60
CA LYS A 179 12.73 1.43 -1.77
C LYS A 179 13.52 0.68 -2.84
N ALA A 180 14.51 -0.12 -2.45
CA ALA A 180 15.27 -0.95 -3.37
C ALA A 180 14.37 -1.98 -4.08
N ARG A 181 13.44 -2.59 -3.33
CA ARG A 181 12.44 -3.50 -3.90
C ARG A 181 11.53 -2.80 -4.92
N GLU A 182 11.02 -1.62 -4.61
CA GLU A 182 10.17 -0.84 -5.53
C GLU A 182 10.88 -0.57 -6.87
N ASN A 183 12.17 -0.21 -6.83
CA ASN A 183 12.95 0.02 -8.05
C ASN A 183 13.19 -1.27 -8.85
N LEU A 184 13.39 -2.41 -8.18
CA LEU A 184 13.45 -3.71 -8.85
C LEU A 184 12.13 -4.06 -9.54
N ASP A 185 11.00 -3.82 -8.87
CA ASP A 185 9.67 -4.09 -9.43
C ASP A 185 9.41 -3.22 -10.67
N LYS A 186 9.88 -1.96 -10.71
CA LYS A 186 9.84 -1.11 -11.93
C LYS A 186 10.61 -1.72 -13.09
N ASN A 187 11.80 -2.28 -12.86
CA ASN A 187 12.57 -2.95 -13.90
C ASN A 187 11.84 -4.19 -14.44
N VAL A 188 11.22 -4.98 -13.55
CA VAL A 188 10.40 -6.13 -13.95
C VAL A 188 9.25 -5.66 -14.84
N GLY A 189 8.53 -4.61 -14.44
CA GLY A 189 7.45 -4.03 -15.23
C GLY A 189 7.90 -3.58 -16.63
N ALA A 190 9.06 -2.91 -16.73
CA ALA A 190 9.62 -2.53 -18.03
C ALA A 190 9.90 -3.73 -18.94
N ILE A 191 10.43 -4.83 -18.37
CA ILE A 191 10.70 -6.08 -19.11
C ILE A 191 9.39 -6.75 -19.55
N GLU A 192 8.42 -6.87 -18.66
CA GLU A 192 7.13 -7.49 -18.96
C GLU A 192 6.40 -6.78 -20.10
N ASN A 193 6.41 -5.45 -20.10
CA ASN A 193 5.84 -4.64 -21.17
C ASN A 193 6.54 -4.87 -22.51
N GLU A 194 7.88 -4.87 -22.54
CA GLU A 194 8.63 -5.15 -23.77
C GLU A 194 8.36 -6.58 -24.29
N LEU A 195 8.24 -7.57 -23.39
CA LEU A 195 7.86 -8.92 -23.75
C LEU A 195 6.44 -9.00 -24.33
N GLN A 196 5.49 -8.26 -23.76
CA GLN A 196 4.12 -8.16 -24.30
C GLN A 196 4.10 -7.53 -25.69
N ARG A 197 4.82 -6.41 -25.88
CA ARG A 197 4.96 -5.74 -27.19
C ARG A 197 5.49 -6.69 -28.26
N ARG A 198 6.56 -7.45 -27.95
CA ARG A 198 7.13 -8.45 -28.87
C ARG A 198 6.17 -9.61 -29.17
N LYS A 199 5.36 -10.03 -28.19
CA LYS A 199 4.34 -11.08 -28.40
C LYS A 199 3.23 -10.60 -29.35
N GLN A 200 2.77 -9.36 -29.20
CA GLN A 200 1.75 -8.76 -30.06
C GLN A 200 2.25 -8.56 -31.50
N GLN A 201 3.52 -8.16 -31.69
CA GLN A 201 4.12 -8.02 -33.02
C GLN A 201 4.31 -9.35 -33.77
N LYS A 202 4.44 -10.48 -33.07
CA LYS A 202 4.54 -11.82 -33.69
C LYS A 202 3.18 -12.41 -34.12
N GLN A 203 2.08 -11.81 -33.69
CA GLN A 203 0.72 -12.24 -34.02
C GLN A 203 0.09 -11.43 -35.17
N GLN A 204 0.79 -10.41 -35.66
CA GLN A 204 0.48 -9.66 -36.90
C GLN A 204 1.34 -10.20 -38.04
#